data_AF-A0A848D9Q8-F1
#
_entry.id   AF-A0A848D9Q8-F1
#
_cell.length_a   1.000
_cell.length_b   1.000
_cell.length_c   1.000
_cell.angle_alpha   90.00
_cell.angle_beta   90.00
_cell.angle_gamma   90.00
#
_symmetry.space_group_name_H-M   'P 1'
#
loop_
_entity.id
_entity.type
_entity.pdbx_description
1 polymer ?
#
loop_
_entity_poly.entity_id
_entity_poly.type
_entity_poly.pdbx_seq_one_letter_code
_entity_poly.pdbx_strand_id
1 'polypeptide(L)'
;MAIIDYFCFMRISVVIHGAEAIDSGFALKTITMLKKFGEVISCLGGSMGRTAVIDHSLENMIDIRHRERPSRAVQRMVDEGCDVVCLVNHGKTLETGILFAELVLGRINAKDVPVLLIEGAGAIGCTSSCELTKTLASSLKLPVYSFSAKKTVEYNKNHIVRHIKGVLPGELVQINGTIIGRARGPEITVITENSIITDIKGCDVKVHGLKKLNHVDLATAIIRSGTPRHPVVNTRQTRSLKNMVAVLIDHDAESSFEKAKNACVAVTIGDDTTAVAADILYRFSTPVIGITDGDKDWLLEHTHITSGSLVIQVRSGFDDLMGAVVKDAIFKGLERAPCLSIDRLKEQIIKLLDDNIVSIERY
;
A
#
# COMPACT_ATOMS: atom_id res chain seq x y z
N MET A 1 -21.27 -0.08 -49.39
CA MET A 1 -19.91 -0.65 -49.34
C MET A 1 -19.46 -0.55 -47.90
N ALA A 2 -19.53 -1.65 -47.16
CA ALA A 2 -19.26 -1.67 -45.72
C ALA A 2 -17.76 -1.45 -45.49
N ILE A 3 -17.41 -0.33 -44.87
CA ILE A 3 -16.08 -0.13 -44.30
C ILE A 3 -16.11 -0.91 -42.99
N ILE A 4 -15.64 -2.16 -43.07
CA ILE A 4 -15.21 -2.90 -41.89
C ILE A 4 -13.87 -2.25 -41.51
N ASP A 5 -13.93 -1.25 -40.64
CA ASP A 5 -12.71 -0.71 -40.03
C ASP A 5 -12.06 -1.82 -39.21
N TYR A 6 -10.88 -2.25 -39.67
CA TYR A 6 -9.97 -3.09 -38.93
C TYR A 6 -9.53 -2.33 -37.67
N PHE A 7 -10.27 -2.44 -36.58
CA PHE A 7 -9.66 -2.26 -35.26
C PHE A 7 -8.67 -3.40 -35.10
N CYS A 8 -7.39 -3.13 -35.40
CA CYS A 8 -6.31 -3.92 -34.86
C CYS A 8 -6.51 -3.94 -33.34
N PHE A 9 -6.81 -5.11 -32.77
CA PHE A 9 -7.14 -5.25 -31.35
C PHE A 9 -5.95 -4.75 -30.52
N MET A 10 -6.06 -3.53 -29.95
CA MET A 10 -4.98 -2.97 -29.13
C MET A 10 -4.81 -3.81 -27.86
N ARG A 11 -3.57 -4.06 -27.46
CA ARG A 11 -3.23 -4.62 -26.14
C ARG A 11 -3.07 -3.46 -25.16
N ILE A 12 -4.06 -3.29 -24.30
CA ILE A 12 -4.18 -2.19 -23.35
C ILE A 12 -3.87 -2.73 -21.95
N SER A 13 -2.78 -2.25 -21.36
CA SER A 13 -2.43 -2.59 -19.98
C SER A 13 -2.91 -1.50 -19.03
N VAL A 14 -3.58 -1.86 -17.93
CA VAL A 14 -4.13 -0.91 -16.96
C VAL A 14 -3.50 -1.15 -15.60
N VAL A 15 -2.78 -0.17 -15.08
CA VAL A 15 -2.21 -0.19 -13.74
C VAL A 15 -3.05 0.72 -12.85
N ILE A 16 -3.79 0.12 -11.90
CA ILE A 16 -4.61 0.86 -10.94
C ILE A 16 -3.77 1.17 -9.69
N HIS A 17 -3.83 2.41 -9.21
CA HIS A 17 -3.24 2.83 -7.94
C HIS A 17 -4.29 3.42 -6.99
N GLY A 18 -4.08 3.18 -5.69
CA GLY A 18 -4.94 3.67 -4.61
C GLY A 18 -6.19 2.81 -4.41
N ALA A 19 -6.68 2.79 -3.18
CA ALA A 19 -7.97 2.16 -2.88
C ALA A 19 -9.13 3.01 -3.41
N GLU A 20 -8.98 4.34 -3.36
CA GLU A 20 -9.97 5.33 -3.78
C GLU A 20 -10.40 5.17 -5.24
N ALA A 21 -9.47 4.80 -6.15
CA ALA A 21 -9.80 4.52 -7.55
C ALA A 21 -10.77 3.34 -7.69
N ILE A 22 -10.68 2.36 -6.78
CA ILE A 22 -11.54 1.18 -6.76
C ILE A 22 -12.84 1.47 -6.01
N ASP A 23 -12.74 2.05 -4.81
CA ASP A 23 -13.88 2.34 -3.94
C ASP A 23 -14.86 3.32 -4.57
N SER A 24 -14.39 4.28 -5.37
CA SER A 24 -15.24 5.20 -6.14
C SER A 24 -15.90 4.57 -7.37
N GLY A 25 -15.56 3.32 -7.73
CA GLY A 25 -15.97 2.67 -8.97
C GLY A 25 -15.29 3.22 -10.23
N PHE A 26 -14.38 4.19 -10.10
CA PHE A 26 -13.71 4.84 -11.22
C PHE A 26 -12.83 3.88 -12.03
N ALA A 27 -12.09 3.00 -11.34
CA ALA A 27 -11.28 1.96 -11.96
C ALA A 27 -12.14 1.02 -12.83
N LEU A 28 -13.26 0.53 -12.28
CA LEU A 28 -14.17 -0.37 -12.99
C LEU A 28 -14.79 0.30 -14.22
N LYS A 29 -15.23 1.56 -14.09
CA LYS A 29 -15.74 2.35 -15.21
C LYS A 29 -14.68 2.49 -16.32
N THR A 30 -13.45 2.81 -15.94
CA THR A 30 -12.34 3.00 -16.87
C THR A 30 -11.97 1.71 -17.61
N ILE A 31 -11.79 0.60 -16.89
CA ILE A 31 -11.51 -0.73 -17.49
C ILE A 31 -12.62 -1.12 -18.47
N THR A 32 -13.89 -0.95 -18.08
CA THR A 32 -15.05 -1.30 -18.91
C THR A 32 -15.09 -0.49 -20.21
N MET A 33 -14.69 0.79 -20.16
CA MET A 33 -14.58 1.61 -21.36
C MET A 33 -13.43 1.18 -22.26
N LEU A 34 -12.25 0.90 -21.69
CA LEU A 34 -11.07 0.47 -22.44
C LEU A 34 -11.30 -0.84 -23.21
N LYS A 35 -12.12 -1.74 -22.67
CA LYS A 35 -12.51 -2.99 -23.36
C LYS A 35 -13.22 -2.80 -24.70
N LYS A 36 -13.71 -1.59 -25.00
CA LYS A 36 -14.30 -1.26 -26.32
C LYS A 36 -13.24 -1.04 -27.41
N PHE A 37 -11.98 -0.87 -27.02
CA PHE A 37 -10.88 -0.50 -27.91
C PHE A 37 -9.84 -1.62 -28.09
N GLY A 38 -9.92 -2.69 -27.29
CA GLY A 38 -8.96 -3.78 -27.38
C GLY A 38 -9.00 -4.75 -26.21
N GLU A 39 -8.01 -5.62 -26.15
CA GLU A 39 -7.78 -6.55 -25.04
C GLU A 39 -7.23 -5.78 -23.84
N VAL A 40 -7.89 -5.92 -22.68
CA VAL A 40 -7.52 -5.21 -21.46
C VAL A 40 -6.98 -6.18 -20.42
N ILE A 41 -5.72 -5.99 -20.05
CA ILE A 41 -5.10 -6.64 -18.89
C ILE A 41 -4.97 -5.59 -17.80
N SER A 42 -5.43 -5.88 -16.59
CA SER A 42 -5.33 -4.92 -15.49
C SER A 42 -4.71 -5.52 -14.24
N CYS A 43 -3.88 -4.74 -13.56
CA CYS A 43 -3.25 -5.11 -12.29
C CYS A 43 -3.20 -3.93 -11.33
N LEU A 44 -2.96 -4.24 -10.07
CA LEU A 44 -2.85 -3.23 -9.02
C LEU A 44 -1.40 -2.87 -8.68
N GLY A 45 -1.13 -1.57 -8.54
CA GLY A 45 0.07 -1.04 -7.89
C GLY A 45 -0.19 -0.57 -6.46
N GLY A 46 0.34 -1.30 -5.47
CA GLY A 46 0.27 -0.97 -4.04
C GLY A 46 -0.46 -2.02 -3.19
N SER A 47 -0.18 -2.07 -1.88
CA SER A 47 -0.75 -3.08 -0.98
C SER A 47 -2.23 -2.83 -0.67
N MET A 48 -2.58 -1.60 -0.27
CA MET A 48 -3.91 -1.34 0.29
C MET A 48 -5.03 -1.37 -0.74
N GLY A 49 -4.77 -1.05 -2.01
CA GLY A 49 -5.78 -1.23 -3.07
C GLY A 49 -6.25 -2.68 -3.21
N ARG A 50 -5.48 -3.68 -2.76
CA ARG A 50 -5.89 -5.09 -2.81
C ARG A 50 -7.06 -5.37 -1.90
N THR A 51 -7.10 -4.70 -0.75
CA THR A 51 -8.24 -4.75 0.16
C THR A 51 -9.51 -4.26 -0.56
N ALA A 52 -9.41 -3.18 -1.34
CA ALA A 52 -10.53 -2.65 -2.11
C ALA A 52 -10.95 -3.58 -3.26
N VAL A 53 -10.00 -4.16 -4.00
CA VAL A 53 -10.31 -5.15 -5.03
C VAL A 53 -11.12 -6.32 -4.44
N ILE A 54 -10.74 -6.83 -3.27
CA ILE A 54 -11.41 -7.95 -2.61
C ILE A 54 -12.82 -7.56 -2.13
N ASP A 55 -12.95 -6.39 -1.50
CA ASP A 55 -14.23 -5.92 -0.98
C ASP A 55 -15.26 -5.72 -2.09
N HIS A 56 -14.81 -5.23 -3.27
CA HIS A 56 -15.65 -5.04 -4.45
C HIS A 56 -15.73 -6.26 -5.38
N SER A 57 -15.17 -7.41 -5.00
CA SER A 57 -15.15 -8.65 -5.78
C SER A 57 -14.59 -8.49 -7.21
N LEU A 58 -13.52 -7.70 -7.34
CA LEU A 58 -12.90 -7.37 -8.63
C LEU A 58 -11.67 -8.22 -8.96
N GLU A 59 -11.39 -9.30 -8.22
CA GLU A 59 -10.18 -10.13 -8.40
C GLU A 59 -10.11 -10.81 -9.78
N ASN A 60 -11.27 -11.03 -10.43
CA ASN A 60 -11.34 -11.56 -11.79
C ASN A 60 -11.05 -10.51 -12.88
N MET A 61 -11.03 -9.23 -12.51
CA MET A 61 -10.78 -8.11 -13.42
C MET A 61 -9.41 -7.50 -13.19
N ILE A 62 -8.99 -7.35 -11.92
CA ILE A 62 -7.76 -6.69 -11.49
C ILE A 62 -6.85 -7.71 -10.83
N ASP A 63 -5.70 -7.97 -11.44
CA ASP A 63 -4.68 -8.85 -10.88
C ASP A 63 -4.03 -8.23 -9.62
N ILE A 64 -4.17 -8.94 -8.50
CA ILE A 64 -3.63 -8.59 -7.19
C ILE A 64 -2.65 -9.64 -6.65
N ARG A 65 -2.11 -10.52 -7.53
CA ARG A 65 -1.17 -11.58 -7.15
C ARG A 65 0.20 -11.03 -6.76
N HIS A 66 0.59 -9.90 -7.34
CA HIS A 66 1.90 -9.29 -7.14
C HIS A 66 1.80 -8.05 -6.26
N ARG A 67 2.66 -7.97 -5.24
CA ARG A 67 2.88 -6.74 -4.47
C ARG A 67 3.91 -5.88 -5.20
N GLU A 68 3.44 -5.00 -6.07
CA GLU A 68 4.30 -4.12 -6.87
C GLU A 68 4.08 -2.65 -6.55
N ARG A 69 5.13 -1.85 -6.71
CA ARG A 69 4.99 -0.39 -6.79
C ARG A 69 4.36 -0.05 -8.14
N PRO A 70 3.56 1.03 -8.25
CA PRO A 70 2.96 1.44 -9.51
C PRO A 70 3.96 1.57 -10.68
N SER A 71 5.15 2.14 -10.44
CA SER A 71 6.22 2.21 -11.44
C SER A 71 6.73 0.85 -11.90
N ARG A 72 6.86 -0.13 -11.01
CA ARG A 72 7.28 -1.50 -11.38
C ARG A 72 6.19 -2.21 -12.18
N ALA A 73 4.93 -2.06 -11.78
CA ALA A 73 3.80 -2.61 -12.51
C ALA A 73 3.68 -2.00 -13.92
N VAL A 74 3.84 -0.68 -14.06
CA VAL A 74 3.87 -0.01 -15.37
C VAL A 74 5.03 -0.51 -16.22
N GLN A 75 6.26 -0.58 -15.66
CA GLN A 75 7.42 -1.07 -16.40
C GLN A 75 7.22 -2.51 -16.87
N ARG A 76 6.73 -3.39 -15.99
CA ARG A 76 6.47 -4.79 -16.35
C ARG A 76 5.47 -4.90 -17.50
N MET A 77 4.39 -4.11 -17.47
CA MET A 77 3.40 -4.10 -18.56
C MET A 77 3.99 -3.62 -19.90
N VAL A 78 4.90 -2.64 -19.86
CA VAL A 78 5.67 -2.19 -21.03
C VAL A 78 6.57 -3.32 -21.54
N ASP A 79 7.30 -3.99 -20.65
CA ASP A 79 8.25 -5.06 -20.98
C ASP A 79 7.54 -6.31 -21.53
N GLU A 80 6.31 -6.59 -21.07
CA GLU A 80 5.42 -7.64 -21.61
C GLU A 80 4.85 -7.26 -22.99
N GLY A 81 5.09 -6.04 -23.45
CA GLY A 81 4.90 -5.61 -24.83
C GLY A 81 3.50 -5.11 -25.14
N CYS A 82 2.82 -4.37 -24.25
CA CYS A 82 1.53 -3.74 -24.58
C CYS A 82 1.68 -2.59 -25.61
N ASP A 83 0.57 -2.24 -26.27
CA ASP A 83 0.55 -1.11 -27.23
C ASP A 83 0.35 0.24 -26.51
N VAL A 84 -0.23 0.20 -25.31
CA VAL A 84 -0.49 1.37 -24.46
C VAL A 84 -0.64 0.95 -22.99
N VAL A 85 -0.11 1.76 -22.07
CA VAL A 85 -0.34 1.59 -20.63
C VAL A 85 -1.19 2.73 -20.08
N CYS A 86 -2.28 2.40 -19.40
CA CYS A 86 -3.09 3.36 -18.65
C CYS A 86 -2.73 3.28 -17.15
N LEU A 87 -2.19 4.36 -16.60
CA LEU A 87 -2.04 4.56 -15.16
C LEU A 87 -3.33 5.20 -14.63
N VAL A 88 -4.15 4.41 -13.93
CA VAL A 88 -5.42 4.85 -13.35
C VAL A 88 -5.21 5.16 -11.88
N ASN A 89 -5.53 6.37 -11.47
CA ASN A 89 -5.38 6.83 -10.09
C ASN A 89 -6.60 7.65 -9.66
N HIS A 90 -6.79 7.81 -8.35
CA HIS A 90 -7.70 8.78 -7.78
C HIS A 90 -6.97 9.47 -6.61
N GLY A 91 -6.29 10.56 -6.92
CA GLY A 91 -5.55 11.36 -5.95
C GLY A 91 -6.49 12.09 -4.98
N LYS A 92 -5.97 12.48 -3.82
CA LYS A 92 -6.69 13.30 -2.83
C LYS A 92 -7.15 14.62 -3.43
N THR A 93 -6.30 15.18 -4.28
CA THR A 93 -6.56 16.33 -5.14
C THR A 93 -5.98 16.08 -6.52
N LEU A 94 -6.42 16.86 -7.50
CA LEU A 94 -5.87 16.81 -8.86
C LEU A 94 -4.35 17.01 -8.88
N GLU A 95 -3.84 17.97 -8.10
CA GLU A 95 -2.41 18.25 -8.00
C GLU A 95 -1.62 17.03 -7.51
N THR A 96 -2.10 16.36 -6.45
CA THR A 96 -1.46 15.14 -5.92
C THR A 96 -1.44 14.00 -6.94
N GLY A 97 -2.53 13.86 -7.72
CA GLY A 97 -2.63 12.86 -8.78
C GLY A 97 -1.64 13.09 -9.91
N ILE A 98 -1.49 14.34 -10.35
CA ILE A 98 -0.49 14.72 -11.36
C ILE A 98 0.93 14.46 -10.83
N LEU A 99 1.25 14.92 -9.61
CA LEU A 99 2.57 14.70 -9.00
C LEU A 99 2.90 13.21 -8.88
N PHE A 100 1.92 12.38 -8.50
CA PHE A 100 2.08 10.93 -8.47
C PHE A 100 2.41 10.35 -9.85
N ALA A 101 1.70 10.78 -10.89
CA ALA A 101 1.97 10.32 -12.25
C ALA A 101 3.38 10.70 -12.72
N GLU A 102 3.78 11.95 -12.50
CA GLU A 102 5.13 12.45 -12.86
C GLU A 102 6.25 11.69 -12.13
N LEU A 103 6.01 11.30 -10.87
CA LEU A 103 6.90 10.44 -10.07
C LEU A 103 7.02 9.02 -10.62
N VAL A 104 5.90 8.44 -11.08
CA VAL A 104 5.89 7.11 -11.70
C VAL A 104 6.67 7.15 -13.01
N LEU A 105 6.43 8.16 -13.85
CA LEU A 105 7.10 8.35 -15.13
C LEU A 105 8.61 8.57 -14.98
N GLY A 106 9.04 9.28 -13.93
CA GLY A 106 10.46 9.45 -13.61
C GLY A 106 11.20 8.17 -13.23
N ARG A 107 10.51 7.03 -13.09
CA ARG A 107 11.05 5.74 -12.65
C ARG A 107 10.90 4.61 -13.67
N ILE A 108 10.37 4.90 -14.86
CA ILE A 108 10.16 3.90 -15.92
C ILE A 108 10.90 4.29 -17.20
N ASN A 109 11.13 3.31 -18.06
CA ASN A 109 11.59 3.47 -19.43
C ASN A 109 10.49 2.98 -20.37
N ALA A 110 9.70 3.93 -20.88
CA ALA A 110 8.54 3.69 -21.76
C ALA A 110 8.62 4.54 -23.04
N LYS A 111 9.83 4.70 -23.62
CA LYS A 111 10.05 5.62 -24.75
C LYS A 111 9.15 5.35 -25.95
N ASP A 112 8.87 4.08 -26.21
CA ASP A 112 8.13 3.65 -27.40
C ASP A 112 6.67 3.26 -27.10
N VAL A 113 6.25 3.30 -25.82
CA VAL A 113 4.90 2.92 -25.39
C VAL A 113 4.21 4.13 -24.75
N PRO A 114 3.09 4.63 -25.33
CA PRO A 114 2.31 5.70 -24.73
C PRO A 114 1.82 5.33 -23.33
N VAL A 115 2.01 6.23 -22.36
CA VAL A 115 1.48 6.10 -21.00
C VAL A 115 0.39 7.14 -20.80
N LEU A 116 -0.84 6.66 -20.63
CA LEU A 116 -2.01 7.50 -20.35
C LEU A 116 -2.21 7.59 -18.85
N LEU A 117 -2.18 8.80 -18.31
CA LEU A 117 -2.71 9.07 -16.97
C LEU A 117 -4.21 9.23 -17.06
N ILE A 118 -4.96 8.50 -16.25
CA ILE A 118 -6.40 8.67 -16.08
C ILE A 118 -6.64 8.92 -14.58
N GLU A 119 -6.77 10.19 -14.22
CA GLU A 119 -6.87 10.68 -12.85
C GLU A 119 -8.32 11.04 -12.51
N GLY A 120 -8.89 10.28 -11.57
CA GLY A 120 -10.27 10.42 -11.09
C GLY A 120 -10.57 11.78 -10.48
N ALA A 121 -9.56 12.45 -9.93
CA ALA A 121 -9.67 13.81 -9.41
C ALA A 121 -9.78 14.90 -10.51
N GLY A 122 -9.81 14.52 -11.79
CA GLY A 122 -10.17 15.44 -12.87
C GLY A 122 -9.09 15.69 -13.92
N ALA A 123 -8.31 14.69 -14.32
CA ALA A 123 -7.39 14.81 -15.44
C ALA A 123 -7.28 13.55 -16.28
N ILE A 124 -6.99 13.75 -17.56
CA ILE A 124 -6.42 12.72 -18.41
C ILE A 124 -5.25 13.31 -19.19
N GLY A 125 -4.24 12.53 -19.50
CA GLY A 125 -3.18 12.98 -20.40
C GLY A 125 -2.35 11.80 -20.88
N CYS A 126 -1.42 12.07 -21.78
CA CYS A 126 -0.57 11.04 -22.36
C CYS A 126 0.86 11.55 -22.53
N THR A 127 1.86 10.67 -22.36
CA THR A 127 3.28 10.98 -22.60
C THR A 127 3.58 11.28 -24.08
N SER A 128 2.77 10.76 -24.99
CA SER A 128 2.89 10.94 -26.43
C SER A 128 1.50 11.03 -27.08
N SER A 129 1.41 11.23 -28.38
CA SER A 129 0.10 11.23 -29.06
C SER A 129 -0.52 9.83 -29.03
N CYS A 130 -1.71 9.70 -28.43
CA CYS A 130 -2.49 8.47 -28.42
C CYS A 130 -3.96 8.77 -28.69
N GLU A 131 -4.57 8.06 -29.64
CA GLU A 131 -5.96 8.26 -30.07
C GLU A 131 -6.97 8.04 -28.94
N LEU A 132 -6.67 7.12 -28.02
CA LEU A 132 -7.51 6.84 -26.84
C LEU A 132 -7.69 8.07 -25.96
N THR A 133 -6.69 8.96 -25.89
CA THR A 133 -6.70 10.13 -24.99
C THR A 133 -7.93 11.01 -25.22
N LYS A 134 -8.22 11.38 -26.47
CA LYS A 134 -9.34 12.29 -26.80
C LYS A 134 -10.70 11.63 -26.58
N THR A 135 -10.81 10.35 -26.94
CA THR A 135 -12.05 9.57 -26.81
C THR A 135 -12.39 9.32 -25.34
N LEU A 136 -11.39 8.95 -24.53
CA LEU A 136 -11.55 8.76 -23.09
C LEU A 136 -11.78 10.09 -22.37
N ALA A 137 -11.09 11.17 -22.73
CA ALA A 137 -11.33 12.52 -22.20
C ALA A 137 -12.79 12.93 -22.36
N SER A 138 -13.33 12.79 -23.57
CA SER A 138 -14.73 13.11 -23.86
C SER A 138 -15.70 12.22 -23.08
N SER A 139 -15.43 10.91 -23.05
CA SER A 139 -16.32 9.93 -22.42
C SER A 139 -16.32 10.01 -20.89
N LEU A 140 -15.17 10.29 -20.27
CA LEU A 140 -15.04 10.48 -18.83
C LEU A 140 -15.31 11.92 -18.38
N LYS A 141 -15.49 12.86 -19.34
CA LYS A 141 -15.59 14.31 -19.10
C LYS A 141 -14.39 14.86 -18.34
N LEU A 142 -13.19 14.40 -18.71
CA LEU A 142 -11.93 14.81 -18.09
C LEU A 142 -11.21 15.82 -18.98
N PRO A 143 -10.70 16.93 -18.41
CA PRO A 143 -9.81 17.83 -19.14
C PRO A 143 -8.50 17.13 -19.48
N VAL A 144 -7.95 17.46 -20.65
CA VAL A 144 -6.64 16.94 -21.08
C VAL A 144 -5.53 17.80 -20.47
N TYR A 145 -4.58 17.17 -19.79
CA TYR A 145 -3.42 17.79 -19.17
C TYR A 145 -2.13 17.30 -19.79
N SER A 146 -1.13 18.19 -19.82
CA SER A 146 0.26 17.81 -20.07
C SER A 146 0.93 17.51 -18.75
N PHE A 147 1.71 16.43 -18.72
CA PHE A 147 2.56 16.07 -17.58
C PHE A 147 3.90 15.57 -18.11
N SER A 148 4.92 15.61 -17.26
CA SER A 148 6.28 15.23 -17.64
C SER A 148 6.96 14.46 -16.52
N ALA A 149 7.89 13.57 -16.87
CA ALA A 149 8.65 12.82 -15.88
C ALA A 149 9.42 13.79 -14.95
N LYS A 150 9.27 13.63 -13.63
CA LYS A 150 10.01 14.42 -12.63
C LYS A 150 10.88 13.52 -11.77
N LYS A 151 12.11 13.98 -11.53
CA LYS A 151 12.98 13.43 -10.50
C LYS A 151 12.76 14.22 -9.22
N THR A 152 12.59 13.53 -8.10
CA THR A 152 12.40 14.13 -6.77
C THR A 152 13.51 13.81 -5.79
N VAL A 153 14.55 13.12 -6.29
CA VAL A 153 15.71 12.70 -5.52
C VAL A 153 16.93 13.45 -6.04
N GLU A 154 17.56 14.20 -5.16
CA GLU A 154 18.82 14.90 -5.41
C GLU A 154 19.95 14.08 -4.77
N TYR A 155 20.98 13.78 -5.57
CA TYR A 155 22.13 12.98 -5.13
C TYR A 155 23.35 13.88 -4.96
N ASN A 156 23.98 13.81 -3.79
CA ASN A 156 25.29 14.38 -3.55
C ASN A 156 26.16 13.42 -2.73
N LYS A 157 26.88 12.51 -3.40
CA LYS A 157 27.69 11.46 -2.76
C LYS A 157 26.87 10.63 -1.76
N ASN A 158 27.15 10.77 -0.46
CA ASN A 158 26.47 10.06 0.62
C ASN A 158 25.29 10.85 1.19
N HIS A 159 24.98 11.99 0.61
CA HIS A 159 23.87 12.87 0.97
C HIS A 159 22.75 12.73 -0.06
N ILE A 160 21.55 12.38 0.40
CA ILE A 160 20.36 12.28 -0.46
C ILE A 160 19.29 13.21 0.11
N VAL A 161 18.75 14.07 -0.75
CA VAL A 161 17.59 14.91 -0.42
C VAL A 161 16.41 14.43 -1.25
N ARG A 162 15.27 14.21 -0.58
CA ARG A 162 14.03 13.86 -1.27
C ARG A 162 12.90 14.79 -0.88
N HIS A 163 12.31 15.39 -1.90
CA HIS A 163 11.15 16.28 -1.78
C HIS A 163 9.86 15.51 -2.00
N ILE A 164 8.91 15.67 -1.08
CA ILE A 164 7.57 15.08 -1.14
C ILE A 164 6.59 16.24 -1.13
N LYS A 165 5.90 16.43 -2.26
CA LYS A 165 4.91 17.48 -2.47
C LYS A 165 3.51 16.90 -2.49
N GLY A 166 2.49 17.76 -2.30
CA GLY A 166 1.10 17.34 -2.30
C GLY A 166 0.70 16.62 -1.01
N VAL A 167 1.39 16.90 0.09
CA VAL A 167 1.01 16.43 1.41
C VAL A 167 -0.09 17.36 1.95
N LEU A 168 -1.07 16.85 2.69
CA LEU A 168 -2.02 17.72 3.39
C LEU A 168 -1.53 17.99 4.82
N PRO A 169 -1.61 19.23 5.33
CA PRO A 169 -1.26 19.52 6.72
C PRO A 169 -2.04 18.62 7.71
N GLY A 170 -1.36 18.11 8.73
CA GLY A 170 -1.90 17.20 9.74
C GLY A 170 -1.80 15.70 9.39
N GLU A 171 -1.52 15.36 8.13
CA GLU A 171 -1.37 13.97 7.70
C GLU A 171 -0.19 13.28 8.37
N LEU A 172 -0.40 12.01 8.75
CA LEU A 172 0.70 11.12 9.14
C LEU A 172 1.65 10.93 7.98
N VAL A 173 2.95 10.92 8.27
CA VAL A 173 4.02 10.74 7.29
C VAL A 173 4.71 9.43 7.59
N GLN A 174 4.86 8.60 6.57
CA GLN A 174 5.46 7.27 6.70
C GLN A 174 6.66 7.12 5.78
N ILE A 175 7.69 6.43 6.28
CA ILE A 175 8.82 5.95 5.49
C ILE A 175 8.91 4.44 5.67
N ASN A 176 8.79 3.70 4.57
CA ASN A 176 8.78 2.23 4.55
C ASN A 176 7.77 1.59 5.52
N GLY A 177 6.63 2.25 5.75
CA GLY A 177 5.58 1.78 6.67
C GLY A 177 5.74 2.26 8.12
N THR A 178 6.88 2.85 8.47
CA THR A 178 7.10 3.44 9.81
C THR A 178 6.60 4.88 9.83
N ILE A 179 5.77 5.22 10.80
CA ILE A 179 5.29 6.59 11.04
C ILE A 179 6.42 7.42 11.64
N ILE A 180 6.80 8.49 10.95
CA ILE A 180 7.90 9.38 11.33
C ILE A 180 7.43 10.72 11.91
N GLY A 181 6.13 11.02 11.82
CA GLY A 181 5.58 12.29 12.30
C GLY A 181 4.34 12.73 11.54
N ARG A 182 3.98 14.01 11.71
CA ARG A 182 2.84 14.65 11.02
C ARG A 182 3.29 15.82 10.17
N ALA A 183 2.70 15.97 9.00
CA ALA A 183 3.01 17.06 8.09
C ALA A 183 2.55 18.42 8.66
N ARG A 184 3.44 19.42 8.65
CA ARG A 184 3.09 20.81 8.99
C ARG A 184 2.59 21.61 7.80
N GLY A 185 2.92 21.19 6.59
CA GLY A 185 2.67 21.94 5.37
C GLY A 185 2.53 21.04 4.14
N PRO A 186 2.43 21.64 2.94
CA PRO A 186 2.17 20.89 1.71
C PRO A 186 3.38 20.16 1.13
N GLU A 187 4.56 20.38 1.72
CA GLU A 187 5.82 19.80 1.30
C GLU A 187 6.62 19.32 2.51
N ILE A 188 7.22 18.13 2.35
CA ILE A 188 8.15 17.52 3.29
C ILE A 188 9.46 17.29 2.57
N THR A 189 10.57 17.58 3.23
CA THR A 189 11.90 17.24 2.74
C THR A 189 12.56 16.29 3.72
N VAL A 190 12.98 15.11 3.24
CA VAL A 190 13.72 14.13 4.01
C VAL A 190 15.17 14.13 3.54
N ILE A 191 16.09 14.21 4.49
CA ILE A 191 17.53 14.32 4.23
C ILE A 191 18.22 13.13 4.90
N THR A 192 19.06 12.41 4.15
CA THR A 192 19.96 11.40 4.71
C THR A 192 21.42 11.74 4.49
N GLU A 193 22.26 11.30 5.42
CA GLU A 193 23.70 11.20 5.28
C GLU A 193 24.13 9.76 5.60
N ASN A 194 24.88 9.12 4.70
CA ASN A 194 25.27 7.70 4.83
C ASN A 194 24.07 6.78 5.09
N SER A 195 22.94 7.05 4.43
CA SER A 195 21.65 6.34 4.62
C SER A 195 21.02 6.49 6.00
N ILE A 196 21.49 7.39 6.85
CA ILE A 196 20.86 7.72 8.14
C ILE A 196 20.08 9.02 7.97
N ILE A 197 18.83 9.06 8.43
CA ILE A 197 18.01 10.27 8.36
C ILE A 197 18.59 11.30 9.34
N THR A 198 19.07 12.43 8.81
CA THR A 198 19.68 13.50 9.61
C THR A 198 18.74 14.66 9.86
N ASP A 199 17.79 14.92 8.95
CA ASP A 199 16.83 16.00 9.09
C ASP A 199 15.52 15.71 8.33
N ILE A 200 14.41 16.22 8.86
CA ILE A 200 13.10 16.22 8.20
C ILE A 200 12.48 17.60 8.35
N LYS A 201 12.32 18.28 7.21
CA LYS A 201 11.67 19.59 7.14
C LYS A 201 10.20 19.46 6.78
N GLY A 202 9.38 20.36 7.30
CA GLY A 202 7.93 20.36 7.05
C GLY A 202 7.15 19.29 7.83
N CYS A 203 7.76 18.64 8.82
CA CYS A 203 7.15 17.59 9.63
C CYS A 203 7.36 17.85 11.14
N ASP A 204 6.35 17.57 11.95
CA ASP A 204 6.46 17.40 13.40
C ASP A 204 6.88 15.95 13.69
N VAL A 205 8.17 15.77 13.93
CA VAL A 205 8.82 14.47 13.96
C VAL A 205 8.49 13.69 15.23
N LYS A 206 8.09 12.42 15.07
CA LYS A 206 7.97 11.42 16.15
C LYS A 206 9.34 10.74 16.33
N VAL A 207 10.10 11.15 17.34
CA VAL A 207 11.47 10.66 17.61
C VAL A 207 11.54 9.14 17.71
N HIS A 208 10.56 8.49 18.33
CA HIS A 208 10.51 7.04 18.45
C HIS A 208 10.39 6.35 17.08
N GLY A 209 9.59 6.89 16.16
CA GLY A 209 9.47 6.37 14.79
C GLY A 209 10.78 6.47 13.99
N LEU A 210 11.52 7.57 14.16
CA LEU A 210 12.85 7.70 13.56
C LEU A 210 13.86 6.68 14.10
N LYS A 211 13.82 6.37 15.39
CA LYS A 211 14.70 5.35 15.99
C LYS A 211 14.48 3.95 15.40
N LYS A 212 13.27 3.65 14.91
CA LYS A 212 12.96 2.40 14.20
C LYS A 212 13.58 2.36 12.78
N LEU A 213 13.90 3.53 12.21
CA LEU A 213 14.52 3.66 10.89
C LEU A 213 16.04 3.80 11.02
N ASN A 214 16.75 2.67 11.14
CA ASN A 214 18.21 2.65 11.26
C ASN A 214 18.93 3.14 9.98
N HIS A 215 18.76 2.42 8.88
CA HIS A 215 19.35 2.76 7.58
C HIS A 215 18.25 2.78 6.52
N VAL A 216 18.10 3.92 5.85
CA VAL A 216 17.10 4.17 4.81
C VAL A 216 17.80 4.67 3.56
N ASP A 217 17.70 3.88 2.49
CA ASP A 217 18.00 4.37 1.15
C ASP A 217 16.82 5.23 0.66
N LEU A 218 16.93 6.56 0.78
CA LEU A 218 15.88 7.49 0.34
C LEU A 218 15.57 7.43 -1.16
N ALA A 219 16.52 6.98 -1.99
CA ALA A 219 16.29 6.85 -3.42
C ALA A 219 15.18 5.83 -3.70
N THR A 220 15.21 4.73 -2.96
CA THR A 220 14.27 3.62 -3.11
C THR A 220 13.21 3.58 -2.03
N ALA A 221 13.28 4.39 -0.96
CA ALA A 221 12.30 4.37 0.11
C ALA A 221 10.86 4.63 -0.39
N ILE A 222 9.89 4.01 0.26
CA ILE A 222 8.48 4.34 0.06
C ILE A 222 8.15 5.44 1.07
N ILE A 223 7.81 6.64 0.57
CA ILE A 223 7.40 7.76 1.41
C ILE A 223 5.97 8.10 1.05
N ARG A 224 5.09 8.14 2.05
CA ARG A 224 3.65 8.35 1.89
C ARG A 224 3.14 9.31 2.96
N SER A 225 2.04 9.98 2.65
CA SER A 225 1.29 10.76 3.62
C SER A 225 -0.18 10.33 3.68
N GLY A 226 -0.79 10.51 4.85
CA GLY A 226 -2.20 10.27 5.09
C GLY A 226 -2.56 8.80 5.34
N THR A 227 -3.87 8.57 5.43
CA THR A 227 -4.44 7.25 5.69
C THR A 227 -4.35 6.36 4.44
N PRO A 228 -3.96 5.09 4.56
CA PRO A 228 -3.76 4.22 3.40
C PRO A 228 -5.04 3.83 2.65
N ARG A 229 -6.19 3.87 3.34
CA ARG A 229 -7.54 3.69 2.81
C ARG A 229 -8.56 4.10 3.87
N HIS A 230 -9.60 4.84 3.49
CA HIS A 230 -10.69 5.21 4.40
C HIS A 230 -11.58 4.00 4.76
N PRO A 231 -12.23 3.99 5.94
CA PRO A 231 -13.12 2.91 6.34
C PRO A 231 -14.24 2.67 5.31
N VAL A 232 -14.49 1.40 5.00
CA VAL A 232 -15.58 0.97 4.10
C VAL A 232 -16.57 0.14 4.90
N VAL A 233 -17.87 0.40 4.67
CA VAL A 233 -18.97 -0.20 5.45
C VAL A 233 -19.09 -1.71 5.20
N ASN A 234 -18.72 -2.20 4.01
CA ASN A 234 -18.92 -3.58 3.58
C ASN A 234 -17.58 -4.26 3.29
N THR A 235 -16.95 -4.82 4.32
CA THR A 235 -15.71 -5.59 4.19
C THR A 235 -16.02 -7.05 3.88
N ARG A 236 -15.43 -7.60 2.81
CA ARG A 236 -15.73 -8.96 2.35
C ARG A 236 -14.77 -9.97 2.97
N GLN A 237 -15.30 -11.06 3.53
CA GLN A 237 -14.48 -12.22 3.89
C GLN A 237 -14.44 -13.24 2.75
N THR A 238 -13.25 -13.74 2.49
CA THR A 238 -12.98 -14.79 1.50
C THR A 238 -12.56 -16.07 2.20
N ARG A 239 -13.11 -17.19 1.75
CA ARG A 239 -12.65 -18.50 2.24
C ARG A 239 -11.28 -18.79 1.67
N SER A 240 -10.35 -19.15 2.54
CA SER A 240 -9.02 -19.61 2.16
C SER A 240 -8.67 -20.86 2.96
N LEU A 241 -7.96 -21.79 2.32
CA LEU A 241 -7.42 -22.95 3.01
C LEU A 241 -6.35 -22.48 4.01
N LYS A 242 -6.47 -22.93 5.25
CA LYS A 242 -5.53 -22.61 6.32
C LYS A 242 -4.66 -23.82 6.62
N ASN A 243 -3.36 -23.58 6.66
CA ASN A 243 -2.39 -24.52 7.18
C ASN A 243 -2.22 -24.25 8.68
N MET A 244 -1.81 -25.28 9.43
CA MET A 244 -1.51 -25.20 10.86
C MET A 244 -0.18 -24.48 11.11
N VAL A 245 -0.11 -23.20 10.70
CA VAL A 245 1.07 -22.34 10.74
C VAL A 245 0.68 -20.97 11.28
N ALA A 246 1.41 -20.52 12.30
CA ALA A 246 1.41 -19.14 12.76
C ALA A 246 2.47 -18.34 11.99
N VAL A 247 2.21 -17.07 11.74
CA VAL A 247 3.20 -16.14 11.21
C VAL A 247 3.43 -14.97 12.15
N LEU A 248 4.64 -14.41 12.13
CA LEU A 248 4.98 -13.20 12.84
C LEU A 248 5.00 -12.03 11.85
N ILE A 249 4.31 -10.95 12.19
CA ILE A 249 4.28 -9.69 11.43
C ILE A 249 4.77 -8.59 12.35
N ASP A 250 5.98 -8.14 12.07
CA ASP A 250 6.73 -7.18 12.89
C ASP A 250 7.03 -5.94 12.03
N HIS A 251 6.40 -4.81 12.36
CA HIS A 251 6.52 -3.51 11.66
C HIS A 251 6.37 -3.52 10.14
N ASP A 252 5.74 -4.54 9.56
CA ASP A 252 5.58 -4.74 8.11
C ASP A 252 4.15 -5.20 7.77
N ALA A 253 3.16 -4.44 8.25
CA ALA A 253 1.75 -4.77 8.07
C ALA A 253 1.33 -4.79 6.59
N GLU A 254 1.96 -4.01 5.72
CA GLU A 254 1.65 -4.00 4.29
C GLU A 254 1.99 -5.31 3.55
N SER A 255 2.84 -6.15 4.15
CA SER A 255 3.20 -7.48 3.64
C SER A 255 2.33 -8.59 4.25
N SER A 256 1.27 -8.25 4.98
CA SER A 256 0.37 -9.22 5.62
C SER A 256 -0.22 -10.22 4.64
N PHE A 257 -0.55 -9.79 3.41
CA PHE A 257 -1.03 -10.69 2.36
C PHE A 257 -0.02 -11.79 2.02
N GLU A 258 1.25 -11.44 1.88
CA GLU A 258 2.33 -12.36 1.55
C GLU A 258 2.69 -13.24 2.74
N LYS A 259 2.93 -12.61 3.91
CA LYS A 259 3.37 -13.30 5.13
C LYS A 259 2.30 -14.28 5.62
N ALA A 260 1.05 -13.84 5.73
CA ALA A 260 -0.02 -14.67 6.27
C ALA A 260 -0.72 -15.57 5.24
N LYS A 261 -0.18 -15.69 4.02
CA LYS A 261 -0.74 -16.60 3.02
C LYS A 261 -0.87 -18.01 3.60
N ASN A 262 -2.11 -18.50 3.62
CA ASN A 262 -2.53 -19.79 4.18
C ASN A 262 -2.19 -19.99 5.67
N ALA A 263 -1.93 -18.93 6.44
CA ALA A 263 -1.67 -19.03 7.88
C ALA A 263 -2.98 -19.10 8.68
N CYS A 264 -3.03 -19.94 9.71
CA CYS A 264 -4.19 -20.03 10.59
C CYS A 264 -4.28 -18.89 11.61
N VAL A 265 -3.17 -18.22 11.92
CA VAL A 265 -3.10 -17.08 12.84
C VAL A 265 -1.88 -16.22 12.53
N ALA A 266 -1.97 -14.91 12.78
CA ALA A 266 -0.83 -14.00 12.74
C ALA A 266 -0.56 -13.43 14.14
N VAL A 267 0.69 -13.46 14.58
CA VAL A 267 1.16 -12.73 15.76
C VAL A 267 1.70 -11.40 15.25
N THR A 268 1.21 -10.28 15.77
CA THR A 268 1.59 -8.94 15.32
C THR A 268 2.28 -8.16 16.44
N ILE A 269 3.29 -7.36 16.10
CA ILE A 269 4.03 -6.51 17.06
C ILE A 269 3.84 -5.05 16.69
N GLY A 270 3.38 -4.25 17.65
CA GLY A 270 3.12 -2.83 17.53
C GLY A 270 1.66 -2.50 17.25
N ASP A 271 1.24 -1.34 17.72
CA ASP A 271 -0.15 -0.85 17.67
C ASP A 271 -0.66 -0.70 16.23
N ASP A 272 0.00 0.12 15.41
CA ASP A 272 -0.41 0.35 14.01
C ASP A 272 -0.21 -0.89 13.14
N THR A 273 0.85 -1.68 13.41
CA THR A 273 1.07 -2.96 12.73
C THR A 273 -0.09 -3.90 12.98
N THR A 274 -0.51 -4.03 14.24
CA THR A 274 -1.65 -4.85 14.65
C THR A 274 -2.93 -4.36 13.98
N ALA A 275 -3.19 -3.04 13.99
CA ALA A 275 -4.38 -2.47 13.38
C ALA A 275 -4.45 -2.74 11.86
N VAL A 276 -3.38 -2.42 11.12
CA VAL A 276 -3.36 -2.61 9.66
C VAL A 276 -3.35 -4.08 9.27
N ALA A 277 -2.57 -4.92 9.97
CA ALA A 277 -2.53 -6.35 9.69
C ALA A 277 -3.88 -7.01 10.00
N ALA A 278 -4.52 -6.68 11.12
CA ALA A 278 -5.83 -7.22 11.47
C ALA A 278 -6.88 -6.88 10.41
N ASP A 279 -6.94 -5.62 9.96
CA ASP A 279 -7.88 -5.20 8.92
C ASP A 279 -7.64 -5.95 7.60
N ILE A 280 -6.39 -6.06 7.15
CA ILE A 280 -6.04 -6.85 5.96
C ILE A 280 -6.48 -8.32 6.12
N LEU A 281 -6.13 -8.94 7.26
CA LEU A 281 -6.32 -10.36 7.52
C LEU A 281 -7.78 -10.74 7.81
N TYR A 282 -8.61 -9.76 8.17
CA TYR A 282 -10.06 -9.91 8.27
C TYR A 282 -10.66 -10.51 7.00
N ARG A 283 -10.18 -10.07 5.83
CA ARG A 283 -10.64 -10.54 4.51
C ARG A 283 -10.33 -12.01 4.23
N PHE A 284 -9.45 -12.61 5.01
CA PHE A 284 -9.10 -14.03 4.91
C PHE A 284 -9.59 -14.83 6.12
N SER A 285 -10.36 -14.22 7.02
CA SER A 285 -10.75 -14.83 8.31
C SER A 285 -9.55 -15.39 9.07
N THR A 286 -8.40 -14.70 9.01
CA THR A 286 -7.22 -15.05 9.82
C THR A 286 -7.26 -14.20 11.10
N PRO A 287 -7.35 -14.83 12.30
CA PRO A 287 -7.24 -14.11 13.56
C PRO A 287 -5.83 -13.59 13.80
N VAL A 288 -5.74 -12.53 14.60
CA VAL A 288 -4.48 -11.94 15.06
C VAL A 288 -4.28 -12.16 16.56
N ILE A 289 -3.02 -12.29 16.98
CA ILE A 289 -2.58 -12.17 18.36
C ILE A 289 -1.65 -10.95 18.42
N GLY A 290 -2.20 -9.79 18.72
CA GLY A 290 -1.47 -8.53 18.74
C GLY A 290 -0.76 -8.28 20.06
N ILE A 291 0.48 -7.84 19.99
CA ILE A 291 1.29 -7.34 21.11
C ILE A 291 1.48 -5.85 20.88
N THR A 292 0.91 -5.05 21.77
CA THR A 292 0.78 -3.59 21.64
C THR A 292 1.24 -2.93 22.93
N ASP A 293 1.64 -1.66 22.91
CA ASP A 293 2.03 -0.92 24.12
C ASP A 293 1.08 0.25 24.43
N GLY A 294 0.13 0.51 23.53
CA GLY A 294 -0.88 1.57 23.63
C GLY A 294 -0.49 2.87 22.94
N ASP A 295 0.59 2.92 22.15
CA ASP A 295 1.10 4.12 21.49
C ASP A 295 0.47 4.43 20.11
N LYS A 296 -0.80 4.05 19.90
CA LYS A 296 -1.56 4.19 18.64
C LYS A 296 -1.35 5.55 17.95
N ASP A 297 -0.87 5.53 16.70
CA ASP A 297 -0.80 6.72 15.84
C ASP A 297 -2.10 7.02 15.09
N TRP A 298 -3.08 6.11 15.18
CA TRP A 298 -4.39 6.19 14.53
C TRP A 298 -4.29 6.21 13.00
N LEU A 299 -3.42 5.35 12.46
CA LEU A 299 -3.26 5.21 11.01
C LEU A 299 -4.53 4.70 10.32
N LEU A 300 -5.36 3.94 11.02
CA LEU A 300 -6.70 3.56 10.61
C LEU A 300 -7.71 4.07 11.66
N GLU A 301 -8.79 4.71 11.21
CA GLU A 301 -9.87 5.17 12.09
C GLU A 301 -10.68 3.99 12.66
N HIS A 302 -10.85 2.95 11.85
CA HIS A 302 -11.57 1.72 12.21
C HIS A 302 -10.78 0.50 11.74
N THR A 303 -10.76 -0.55 12.56
CA THR A 303 -10.07 -1.80 12.27
C THR A 303 -11.06 -2.94 12.34
N HIS A 304 -11.16 -3.72 11.25
CA HIS A 304 -11.87 -4.99 11.30
C HIS A 304 -10.96 -6.06 11.91
N ILE A 305 -11.44 -6.76 12.93
CA ILE A 305 -10.68 -7.81 13.61
C ILE A 305 -11.49 -9.11 13.51
N THR A 306 -10.83 -10.17 13.04
CA THR A 306 -11.47 -11.50 12.91
C THR A 306 -11.81 -12.06 14.28
N SER A 307 -13.01 -12.63 14.45
CA SER A 307 -13.35 -13.36 15.69
C SER A 307 -12.34 -14.46 16.01
N GLY A 308 -12.07 -14.65 17.30
CA GLY A 308 -11.00 -15.50 17.79
C GLY A 308 -9.64 -14.81 17.87
N SER A 309 -9.56 -13.51 17.57
CA SER A 309 -8.35 -12.71 17.78
C SER A 309 -8.15 -12.33 19.26
N LEU A 310 -6.94 -11.94 19.60
CA LEU A 310 -6.51 -11.50 20.92
C LEU A 310 -5.61 -10.28 20.75
N VAL A 311 -5.85 -9.20 21.49
CA VAL A 311 -4.90 -8.08 21.56
C VAL A 311 -4.43 -7.96 23.00
N ILE A 312 -3.13 -8.08 23.20
CA ILE A 312 -2.45 -8.00 24.49
C ILE A 312 -1.73 -6.66 24.53
N GLN A 313 -2.16 -5.78 25.42
CA GLN A 313 -1.43 -4.56 25.70
C GLN A 313 -0.40 -4.85 26.79
N VAL A 314 0.87 -4.60 26.50
CA VAL A 314 1.97 -4.64 27.45
C VAL A 314 2.29 -3.23 27.97
N ARG A 315 3.24 -3.11 28.89
CA ARG A 315 3.71 -1.82 29.40
C ARG A 315 4.16 -0.91 28.25
N SER A 316 3.92 0.39 28.39
CA SER A 316 4.32 1.39 27.38
C SER A 316 5.82 1.27 27.03
N GLY A 317 6.13 1.18 25.74
CA GLY A 317 7.47 1.00 25.18
C GLY A 317 7.99 -0.44 25.19
N PHE A 318 7.18 -1.45 25.52
CA PHE A 318 7.63 -2.84 25.67
C PHE A 318 7.17 -3.76 24.53
N ASP A 319 6.36 -3.31 23.58
CA ASP A 319 5.88 -4.11 22.44
C ASP A 319 7.05 -4.72 21.65
N ASP A 320 8.08 -3.93 21.31
CA ASP A 320 9.27 -4.38 20.58
C ASP A 320 10.07 -5.42 21.37
N LEU A 321 10.28 -5.16 22.68
CA LEU A 321 11.03 -6.06 23.56
C LEU A 321 10.29 -7.40 23.75
N MET A 322 8.99 -7.33 24.01
CA MET A 322 8.12 -8.49 24.20
C MET A 322 7.90 -9.26 22.90
N GLY A 323 7.83 -8.54 21.79
CA GLY A 323 7.82 -9.11 20.45
C GLY A 323 9.07 -9.93 20.16
N ALA A 324 10.26 -9.44 20.54
CA ALA A 324 11.51 -10.18 20.42
C ALA A 324 11.51 -11.47 21.28
N VAL A 325 11.03 -11.38 22.53
CA VAL A 325 10.88 -12.57 23.41
C VAL A 325 9.99 -13.63 22.76
N VAL A 326 8.84 -13.22 22.20
CA VAL A 326 7.91 -14.13 21.51
C VAL A 326 8.54 -14.70 20.24
N LYS A 327 9.24 -13.88 19.46
CA LYS A 327 9.96 -14.32 18.25
C LYS A 327 10.99 -15.40 18.57
N ASP A 328 11.76 -15.23 19.63
CA ASP A 328 12.80 -16.20 20.01
C ASP A 328 12.19 -17.48 20.59
N ALA A 329 11.25 -17.36 21.53
CA ALA A 329 10.69 -18.50 22.24
C ALA A 329 9.75 -19.36 21.38
N ILE A 330 8.92 -18.74 20.54
CA ILE A 330 7.88 -19.43 19.75
C ILE A 330 8.33 -19.63 18.30
N PHE A 331 8.89 -18.60 17.68
CA PHE A 331 9.28 -18.63 16.27
C PHE A 331 10.74 -19.01 16.04
N LYS A 332 11.55 -19.19 17.10
CA LYS A 332 12.98 -19.55 17.02
C LYS A 332 13.77 -18.58 16.12
N GLY A 333 13.46 -17.29 16.21
CA GLY A 333 14.07 -16.24 15.38
C GLY A 333 13.53 -16.13 13.95
N LEU A 334 12.61 -17.01 13.54
CA LEU A 334 11.99 -17.01 12.19
C LEU A 334 10.69 -16.18 12.17
N GLU A 335 10.05 -16.11 10.99
CA GLU A 335 8.74 -15.45 10.82
C GLU A 335 7.56 -16.44 10.73
N ARG A 336 7.82 -17.76 10.79
CA ARG A 336 6.79 -18.80 10.71
C ARG A 336 7.06 -19.90 11.72
N ALA A 337 6.00 -20.38 12.36
CA ALA A 337 6.06 -21.49 13.31
C ALA A 337 4.87 -22.45 13.11
N PRO A 338 5.05 -23.76 13.34
CA PRO A 338 3.91 -24.68 13.42
C PRO A 338 2.92 -24.25 14.50
N CYS A 339 1.63 -24.24 14.18
CA CYS A 339 0.56 -23.86 15.11
C CYS A 339 -0.48 -24.96 15.16
N LEU A 340 -0.35 -25.85 16.15
CA LEU A 340 -1.27 -26.98 16.34
C LEU A 340 -2.61 -26.54 16.94
N SER A 341 -2.63 -25.45 17.71
CA SER A 341 -3.84 -24.87 18.29
C SER A 341 -3.60 -23.38 18.52
N ILE A 342 -4.54 -22.57 18.03
CA ILE A 342 -4.52 -21.11 18.21
C ILE A 342 -4.66 -20.78 19.71
N ASP A 343 -5.49 -21.51 20.45
CA ASP A 343 -5.70 -21.24 21.87
C ASP A 343 -4.47 -21.59 22.71
N ARG A 344 -3.80 -22.70 22.39
CA ARG A 344 -2.51 -23.05 23.02
C ARG A 344 -1.46 -21.99 22.72
N LEU A 345 -1.41 -21.47 21.49
CA LEU A 345 -0.49 -20.39 21.13
C LEU A 345 -0.77 -19.11 21.93
N LYS A 346 -2.04 -18.72 22.08
CA LYS A 346 -2.44 -17.58 22.93
C LYS A 346 -1.96 -17.76 24.37
N GLU A 347 -2.20 -18.93 24.96
CA GLU A 347 -1.77 -19.25 26.33
C GLU A 347 -0.24 -19.18 26.48
N GLN A 348 0.51 -19.70 25.51
CA GLN A 348 1.97 -19.63 25.51
C GLN A 348 2.46 -18.19 25.45
N ILE A 349 1.87 -17.35 24.60
CA ILE A 349 2.22 -15.93 24.49
C ILE A 349 1.88 -15.21 25.80
N ILE A 350 0.67 -15.36 26.34
CA ILE A 350 0.28 -14.74 27.61
C ILE A 350 1.28 -15.09 28.72
N LYS A 351 1.68 -16.36 28.83
CA LYS A 351 2.66 -16.80 29.83
C LYS A 351 4.05 -16.18 29.63
N LEU A 352 4.48 -15.94 28.40
CA LEU A 352 5.75 -15.26 28.12
C LEU A 352 5.71 -13.78 28.49
N LEU A 353 4.54 -13.15 28.39
CA LEU A 353 4.34 -11.72 28.61
C LEU A 353 3.94 -11.37 30.05
N ASP A 354 3.53 -12.35 30.85
CA ASP A 354 2.78 -12.23 32.11
C ASP A 354 3.06 -10.96 32.92
N ASP A 355 4.29 -10.76 33.40
CA ASP A 355 4.66 -9.61 34.25
C ASP A 355 4.54 -8.23 33.58
N ASN A 356 4.41 -8.20 32.25
CA ASN A 356 4.34 -6.98 31.43
C ASN A 356 2.94 -6.69 30.89
N ILE A 357 1.96 -7.57 31.09
CA ILE A 357 0.60 -7.37 30.58
C ILE A 357 -0.11 -6.26 31.37
N VAL A 358 -0.70 -5.32 30.63
CA VAL A 358 -1.56 -4.24 31.15
C VAL A 358 -3.04 -4.61 30.93
N SER A 359 -3.39 -5.10 29.74
CA SER A 359 -4.76 -5.49 29.41
C SER A 359 -4.80 -6.56 28.32
N ILE A 360 -5.92 -7.27 28.23
CA ILE A 360 -6.17 -8.28 27.20
C ILE A 360 -7.59 -8.07 26.65
N GLU A 361 -7.69 -7.87 25.34
CA GLU A 361 -8.95 -7.76 24.61
C GLU A 361 -9.17 -8.99 23.73
N ARG A 362 -10.39 -9.53 23.75
CA ARG A 362 -10.81 -10.70 22.97
C ARG A 362 -11.91 -10.31 21.99
N TYR A 363 -11.81 -10.80 20.76
CA TYR A 363 -12.69 -10.48 19.64
C TYR A 363 -13.41 -11.70 19.08
#